data_AF-A0A7S2BB50-F1
#
_entry.id   AF-A0A7S2BB50-F1
#
_cell.length_a   1.000
_cell.length_b   1.000
_cell.length_c   1.000
_cell.angle_alpha   90.00
_cell.angle_beta   90.00
_cell.angle_gamma   90.00
#
_symmetry.space_group_name_H-M   'P 1'
#
loop_
_entity.id
_entity.type
_entity.pdbx_description
1 polymer ?
#
loop_
_entity_poly.entity_id
_entity_poly.type
_entity_poly.pdbx_seq_one_letter_code
_entity_poly.pdbx_strand_id
1 'polypeptide(L)'
;DGAAAGASAGKPWSRKVSETPVYDEVEHGELEEREEQEAGDGMEEERLEKVVEMSPSMEDSEPVVMFVKESLPHLGLMEGDEILQINSAPATSVESCKAALRTSMTLSLELRRPG
;
A
#
# COMPACT_ATOMS: atom_id res chain seq x y z
N ASP A 1 -21.30 14.40 61.04
CA ASP A 1 -19.84 14.13 60.92
C ASP A 1 -19.65 12.79 60.23
N GLY A 2 -18.97 12.58 59.10
CA GLY A 2 -18.20 13.38 58.13
C GLY A 2 -18.02 12.45 56.90
N ALA A 3 -18.33 12.87 55.69
CA ALA A 3 -17.43 13.54 54.74
C ALA A 3 -16.11 12.77 54.44
N ALA A 4 -16.04 12.10 53.28
CA ALA A 4 -14.79 11.90 52.54
C ALA A 4 -15.10 11.60 51.06
N ALA A 5 -14.99 12.65 50.24
CA ALA A 5 -15.05 12.59 48.79
C ALA A 5 -13.68 12.17 48.23
N GLY A 6 -13.65 11.13 47.39
CA GLY A 6 -12.45 10.70 46.67
C GLY A 6 -12.31 11.47 45.34
N ALA A 7 -11.36 12.39 45.29
CA ALA A 7 -11.05 13.18 44.09
C ALA A 7 -10.21 12.35 43.10
N SER A 8 -10.69 12.22 41.85
CA SER A 8 -9.94 11.62 40.74
C SER A 8 -9.00 12.66 40.11
N ALA A 9 -7.70 12.47 40.26
CA ALA A 9 -6.68 13.28 39.59
C ALA A 9 -6.57 12.87 38.11
N GLY A 10 -7.24 13.61 37.22
CA GLY A 10 -7.04 13.53 35.78
C GLY A 10 -5.64 14.02 35.41
N LYS A 11 -4.88 13.19 34.71
CA LYS A 11 -3.56 13.56 34.17
C LYS A 11 -3.76 14.41 32.91
N PRO A 12 -3.09 15.58 32.78
CA PRO A 12 -3.10 16.36 31.55
C PRO A 12 -2.16 15.73 30.52
N TRP A 13 -2.70 15.42 29.34
CA TRP A 13 -1.96 14.82 28.25
C TRP A 13 -1.26 15.96 27.51
N SER A 14 0.04 16.09 27.76
CA SER A 14 0.90 17.04 27.06
C SER A 14 0.95 16.69 25.57
N ARG A 15 0.26 17.49 24.74
CA ARG A 15 0.43 17.51 23.29
C ARG A 15 1.84 18.01 22.98
N LYS A 16 2.68 17.14 22.43
CA LYS A 16 3.92 17.56 21.77
C LYS A 16 3.57 18.08 20.38
N VAL A 17 3.96 19.30 20.12
CA VAL A 17 3.84 19.98 18.82
C VAL A 17 4.82 19.31 17.86
N SER A 18 4.34 18.89 16.71
CA SER A 18 5.18 18.38 15.62
C SER A 18 5.82 19.56 14.88
N GLU A 19 7.13 19.70 15.01
CA GLU A 19 7.93 20.54 14.11
C GLU A 19 7.83 19.98 12.69
N THR A 20 7.40 20.83 11.76
CA THR A 20 7.40 20.55 10.32
C THR A 20 8.84 20.69 9.78
N PRO A 21 9.37 19.72 9.01
CA PRO A 21 10.65 19.91 8.35
C PRO A 21 10.52 20.98 7.26
N VAL A 22 11.44 21.94 7.31
CA VAL A 22 11.73 22.92 6.25
C VAL A 22 12.37 22.14 5.09
N TYR A 23 11.76 22.19 3.92
CA TYR A 23 12.36 21.64 2.70
C TYR A 23 13.35 22.67 2.16
N ASP A 24 14.62 22.28 2.11
CA ASP A 24 15.68 22.98 1.40
C ASP A 24 15.39 22.95 -0.11
N GLU A 25 15.35 24.13 -0.73
CA GLU A 25 15.23 24.30 -2.18
C GLU A 25 16.51 23.79 -2.84
N VAL A 26 16.46 22.60 -3.44
CA VAL A 26 17.56 22.08 -4.26
C VAL A 26 17.54 22.82 -5.59
N GLU A 27 18.56 23.66 -5.80
CA GLU A 27 18.84 24.32 -7.07
C GLU A 27 18.92 23.30 -8.21
N HIS A 28 18.08 23.51 -9.23
CA HIS A 28 18.14 22.81 -10.50
C HIS A 28 19.42 23.21 -11.23
N GLY A 29 20.44 22.35 -11.16
CA GLY A 29 21.62 22.43 -12.01
C GLY A 29 21.22 22.20 -13.47
N GLU A 30 21.56 23.17 -14.30
CA GLU A 30 21.48 23.14 -15.76
C GLU A 30 22.26 21.92 -16.29
N LEU A 31 21.55 20.98 -16.92
CA LEU A 31 22.15 19.89 -17.68
C LEU A 31 22.44 20.42 -19.09
N GLU A 32 23.72 20.72 -19.33
CA GLU A 32 24.24 21.09 -20.64
C GLU A 32 23.88 20.03 -21.70
N GLU A 33 23.30 20.55 -22.78
CA GLU A 33 22.98 19.85 -24.01
C GLU A 33 24.27 19.29 -24.64
N ARG A 34 24.39 17.96 -24.67
CA ARG A 34 25.39 17.29 -25.50
C ARG A 34 24.69 16.73 -26.73
N GLU A 35 24.68 17.55 -27.76
CA GLU A 35 24.30 17.21 -29.12
C GLU A 35 25.39 16.38 -29.79
N GLU A 36 24.95 15.58 -30.77
CA GLU A 36 25.73 14.86 -31.79
C GLU A 36 26.50 13.60 -31.31
N GLN A 37 26.14 12.42 -31.85
CA GLN A 37 26.81 11.93 -33.06
C GLN A 37 26.20 10.62 -33.61
N GLU A 38 25.76 10.71 -34.87
CA GLU A 38 25.85 9.75 -35.98
C GLU A 38 25.34 8.30 -35.88
N ALA A 39 24.26 8.07 -36.64
CA ALA A 39 24.12 7.05 -37.70
C ALA A 39 24.99 5.77 -37.61
N GLY A 40 24.40 4.73 -37.02
CA GLY A 40 24.76 3.34 -37.26
C GLY A 40 23.66 2.65 -38.07
N ASP A 41 23.85 2.61 -39.38
CA ASP A 41 23.10 1.81 -40.36
C ASP A 41 23.37 0.31 -40.18
N GLY A 42 22.30 -0.49 -40.25
CA GLY A 42 22.33 -1.92 -40.56
C GLY A 42 22.71 -2.89 -39.44
N MET A 43 21.72 -3.64 -38.93
CA MET A 43 21.71 -5.12 -39.00
C MET A 43 20.39 -5.71 -38.47
N GLU A 44 19.66 -6.33 -39.40
CA GLU A 44 18.89 -7.57 -39.26
C GLU A 44 17.59 -7.55 -38.45
N GLU A 45 16.56 -7.12 -39.17
CA GLU A 45 15.19 -7.61 -39.11
C GLU A 45 15.13 -9.14 -39.31
N GLU A 46 15.32 -9.94 -38.26
CA GLU A 46 14.83 -11.33 -38.26
C GLU A 46 14.63 -11.89 -36.84
N ARG A 47 13.46 -12.52 -36.63
CA ARG A 47 13.01 -13.32 -35.47
C ARG A 47 12.26 -12.59 -34.37
N LEU A 48 11.19 -11.93 -34.77
CA LEU A 48 10.09 -11.52 -33.90
C LEU A 48 9.00 -12.62 -33.85
N GLU A 49 9.37 -13.86 -33.46
CA GLU A 49 8.38 -14.92 -33.22
C GLU A 49 8.84 -15.89 -32.13
N LYS A 50 8.85 -15.42 -30.87
CA LYS A 50 8.53 -16.28 -29.72
C LYS A 50 8.35 -15.49 -28.43
N VAL A 51 7.43 -14.53 -28.43
CA VAL A 51 6.75 -14.23 -27.18
C VAL A 51 5.77 -15.38 -27.00
N VAL A 52 6.23 -16.44 -26.33
CA VAL A 52 5.33 -17.39 -25.71
C VAL A 52 4.56 -16.54 -24.72
N GLU A 53 3.38 -16.07 -25.11
CA GLU A 53 2.29 -15.77 -24.21
C GLU A 53 2.07 -17.06 -23.41
N MET A 54 2.88 -17.22 -22.37
CA MET A 54 2.52 -17.98 -21.20
C MET A 54 1.39 -17.18 -20.59
N SER A 55 0.22 -17.34 -21.21
CA SER A 55 -1.06 -17.11 -20.57
C SER A 55 -0.90 -17.83 -19.24
N PRO A 56 -0.88 -17.14 -18.09
CA PRO A 56 -0.90 -17.84 -16.82
C PRO A 56 -2.14 -18.73 -16.91
N SER A 57 -1.93 -20.03 -17.03
CA SER A 57 -2.99 -21.00 -17.04
C SER A 57 -3.72 -20.74 -15.73
N MET A 58 -4.95 -20.24 -15.84
CA MET A 58 -5.85 -19.99 -14.72
C MET A 58 -6.29 -21.35 -14.16
N GLU A 59 -5.32 -22.19 -13.81
CA GLU A 59 -5.53 -23.48 -13.17
C GLU A 59 -5.98 -23.20 -11.74
N ASP A 60 -7.30 -23.19 -11.58
CA ASP A 60 -8.03 -23.74 -10.44
C ASP A 60 -7.45 -23.44 -9.06
N SER A 61 -6.89 -22.25 -8.87
CA SER A 61 -6.52 -21.79 -7.53
C SER A 61 -7.81 -21.41 -6.85
N GLU A 62 -8.27 -22.28 -5.94
CA GLU A 62 -9.44 -22.02 -5.12
C GLU A 62 -9.36 -20.60 -4.54
N PRO A 63 -10.46 -19.83 -4.60
CA PRO A 63 -10.45 -18.45 -4.14
C PRO A 63 -10.05 -18.42 -2.66
N VAL A 64 -8.90 -17.80 -2.37
CA VAL A 64 -8.44 -17.63 -1.00
C VAL A 64 -9.29 -16.56 -0.34
N VAL A 65 -9.98 -16.93 0.74
CA VAL A 65 -10.74 -15.98 1.56
C VAL A 65 -9.86 -15.51 2.71
N MET A 66 -9.73 -14.19 2.85
CA MET A 66 -8.95 -13.56 3.93
C MET A 66 -9.87 -12.90 4.96
N PHE A 67 -9.59 -13.12 6.24
CA PHE A 67 -10.36 -12.58 7.36
C PHE A 67 -9.50 -11.72 8.28
N VAL A 68 -10.11 -10.69 8.86
CA VAL A 68 -9.50 -9.87 9.91
C VAL A 68 -9.44 -10.68 11.20
N LYS A 69 -8.22 -10.96 11.67
CA LYS A 69 -7.98 -11.76 12.87
C LYS A 69 -8.27 -11.01 14.18
N GLU A 70 -8.04 -9.70 14.20
CA GLU A 70 -8.15 -8.89 15.41
C GLU A 70 -8.85 -7.58 15.09
N SER A 71 -9.70 -7.10 16.01
CA SER A 71 -10.44 -5.86 15.82
C SER A 71 -9.52 -4.63 15.84
N LEU A 72 -9.58 -3.81 14.79
CA LEU A 72 -8.83 -2.57 14.65
C LEU A 72 -9.81 -1.39 14.47
N PRO A 73 -10.43 -0.91 15.56
CA PRO A 73 -11.53 0.05 15.51
C PRO A 73 -11.13 1.41 14.93
N HIS A 74 -9.86 1.80 15.04
CA HIS A 74 -9.33 3.03 14.45
C HIS A 74 -9.28 2.99 12.92
N LEU A 75 -9.33 1.78 12.32
CA LEU A 75 -9.45 1.56 10.89
C LEU A 75 -10.88 1.15 10.48
N GLY A 76 -11.81 1.08 11.43
CA GLY A 76 -13.16 0.56 11.19
C GLY A 76 -13.24 -0.95 10.92
N LEU A 77 -12.16 -1.70 11.19
CA LEU A 77 -12.11 -3.16 10.99
C LEU A 77 -12.53 -3.91 12.25
N MET A 78 -13.38 -4.91 12.09
CA MET A 78 -13.77 -5.83 13.16
C MET A 78 -13.21 -7.23 12.91
N GLU A 79 -12.96 -7.97 13.99
CA GLU A 79 -12.62 -9.39 13.91
C GLU A 79 -13.71 -10.16 13.15
N GLY A 80 -13.29 -10.99 12.20
CA GLY A 80 -14.18 -11.77 11.33
C GLY A 80 -14.65 -11.04 10.07
N ASP A 81 -14.35 -9.74 9.90
CA ASP A 81 -14.61 -9.06 8.61
C ASP A 81 -13.79 -9.74 7.49
N GLU A 82 -14.42 -9.97 6.35
CA GLU A 82 -13.82 -10.62 5.18
C GLU A 82 -13.29 -9.56 4.20
N ILE A 83 -12.06 -9.75 3.73
CA ILE A 83 -11.40 -8.84 2.79
C ILE A 83 -11.67 -9.30 1.37
N LEU A 84 -12.39 -8.48 0.59
CA LEU A 84 -12.71 -8.76 -0.80
C LEU A 84 -11.66 -8.16 -1.76
N GLN A 85 -11.27 -6.90 -1.51
CA GLN A 85 -10.34 -6.16 -2.36
C GLN A 85 -9.40 -5.26 -1.55
N ILE A 86 -8.20 -5.04 -2.12
CA ILE A 86 -7.18 -4.14 -1.61
C ILE A 86 -6.72 -3.26 -2.76
N ASN A 87 -6.89 -1.94 -2.62
CA ASN A 87 -6.53 -0.95 -3.65
C ASN A 87 -7.15 -1.26 -5.03
N SER A 88 -8.41 -1.71 -5.05
CA SER A 88 -9.15 -2.16 -6.25
C SER A 88 -8.65 -3.46 -6.89
N ALA A 89 -7.67 -4.14 -6.27
CA ALA A 89 -7.23 -5.47 -6.68
C ALA A 89 -7.91 -6.55 -5.83
N PRO A 90 -8.43 -7.63 -6.44
CA PRO A 90 -8.99 -8.77 -5.71
C PRO A 90 -7.97 -9.38 -4.74
N ALA A 91 -8.41 -9.67 -3.53
CA ALA A 91 -7.56 -10.20 -2.47
C ALA A 91 -7.45 -11.72 -2.61
N THR A 92 -6.82 -12.21 -3.69
CA THR A 92 -6.80 -13.65 -4.06
C THR A 92 -5.59 -14.41 -3.52
N SER A 93 -4.54 -13.71 -3.10
CA SER A 93 -3.35 -14.34 -2.54
C SER A 93 -2.73 -13.55 -1.40
N VAL A 94 -2.08 -14.26 -0.49
CA VAL A 94 -1.37 -13.63 0.62
C VAL A 94 -0.14 -12.87 0.12
N GLU A 95 0.55 -13.34 -0.93
CA GLU A 95 1.69 -12.63 -1.49
C GLU A 95 1.28 -11.29 -2.12
N SER A 96 0.20 -11.26 -2.91
CA SER A 96 -0.27 -10.01 -3.55
C SER A 96 -0.71 -8.99 -2.52
N CYS A 97 -1.42 -9.44 -1.48
CA CYS A 97 -1.80 -8.63 -0.33
C CYS A 97 -0.57 -8.05 0.39
N LYS A 98 0.42 -8.88 0.71
CA LYS A 98 1.69 -8.42 1.32
C LYS A 98 2.45 -7.43 0.43
N ALA A 99 2.47 -7.65 -0.88
CA ALA A 99 3.10 -6.75 -1.83
C ALA A 99 2.41 -5.37 -1.82
N ALA A 100 1.07 -5.34 -1.91
CA ALA A 100 0.28 -4.12 -1.86
C ALA A 100 0.51 -3.34 -0.55
N LEU A 101 0.55 -4.03 0.58
CA LEU A 101 0.82 -3.44 1.90
C LEU A 101 2.22 -2.84 2.02
N ARG A 102 3.22 -3.38 1.30
CA ARG A 102 4.60 -2.88 1.32
C ARG A 102 4.82 -1.68 0.41
N THR A 103 4.17 -1.67 -0.75
CA THR A 103 4.39 -0.64 -1.78
C THR A 103 3.50 0.58 -1.60
N SER A 104 2.35 0.42 -0.94
CA SER A 104 1.33 1.48 -0.88
C SER A 104 1.40 2.25 0.44
N MET A 105 1.43 3.58 0.35
CA MET A 105 1.33 4.46 1.51
C MET A 105 -0.12 4.59 2.03
N THR A 106 -1.10 4.35 1.16
CA THR A 106 -2.55 4.39 1.46
C THR A 106 -3.19 3.07 1.06
N LEU A 107 -4.16 2.61 1.87
CA LEU A 107 -4.89 1.37 1.63
C LEU A 107 -6.39 1.66 1.53
N SER A 108 -7.01 1.22 0.43
CA SER A 108 -8.45 1.14 0.26
C SER A 108 -8.87 -0.32 0.39
N LEU A 109 -9.70 -0.63 1.38
CA LEU A 109 -10.16 -1.99 1.65
C LEU A 109 -11.66 -2.10 1.36
N GLU A 110 -12.05 -3.12 0.61
CA GLU A 110 -13.45 -3.50 0.46
C GLU A 110 -13.72 -4.74 1.30
N LEU A 111 -14.72 -4.66 2.18
CA LEU A 111 -14.96 -5.63 3.24
C LEU A 111 -16.40 -6.13 3.24
N ARG A 112 -16.59 -7.40 3.60
CA ARG A 112 -17.90 -7.98 3.91
C ARG A 112 -17.99 -8.36 5.38
N ARG A 113 -19.03 -7.86 6.06
CA ARG A 113 -19.33 -8.24 7.44
C ARG A 113 -20.32 -9.41 7.45
N PRO A 114 -19.98 -10.57 8.04
CA PRO A 114 -20.97 -11.60 8.30
C PRO A 114 -21.92 -11.07 9.40
N GLY A 115 -23.18 -10.82 9.02
CA GLY A 115 -24.24 -10.36 9.91
C GLY A 115 -24.91 -11.48 10.69
#